data_AF-A0AA89P9U5-F1
#
_entry.id   AF-A0AA89P9U5-F1
#
_cell.length_a   1.000
_cell.length_b   1.000
_cell.length_c   1.000
_cell.angle_alpha   90.00
_cell.angle_beta   90.00
_cell.angle_gamma   90.00
#
_symmetry.space_group_name_H-M   'P 1'
#
loop_
_entity.id
_entity.type
_entity.pdbx_description
1 polymer ?
#
loop_
_entity_poly.entity_id
_entity_poly.type
_entity_poly.pdbx_seq_one_letter_code
_entity_poly.pdbx_strand_id
1 'polypeptide(L)'
;MKKILQRKTAFVCLVAATCLILLVPLAAMQFSSEVRWTFFDFMVMGALLLSAGSLLILLSRKISSRHFPFLATVVLIGFLYVWAELSVGIFFSFGN
;
A
#
# COMPACT_ATOMS: atom_id res chain seq x y z
N MET A 1 11.65 21.84 2.07
CA MET A 1 10.79 20.64 2.14
C MET A 1 9.58 20.62 1.19
N LYS A 2 8.99 21.75 0.77
CA LYS A 2 7.83 21.78 -0.18
C LYS A 2 8.11 21.27 -1.62
N LYS A 3 9.35 20.95 -1.99
CA LYS A 3 9.72 20.53 -3.36
C LYS A 3 9.69 19.03 -3.62
N ILE A 4 9.63 18.18 -2.59
CA ILE A 4 9.54 16.71 -2.76
C ILE A 4 8.22 16.31 -3.44
N LEU A 5 7.20 17.17 -3.36
CA LEU A 5 5.88 17.00 -3.97
C LEU A 5 5.83 17.47 -5.44
N GLN A 6 6.80 17.08 -6.27
CA GLN A 6 6.66 17.19 -7.72
C GLN A 6 5.88 15.98 -8.25
N ARG A 7 4.84 16.26 -9.05
CA ARG A 7 3.74 15.34 -9.42
C ARG A 7 4.20 14.02 -10.07
N LYS A 8 5.39 13.99 -10.68
CA LYS A 8 6.01 12.78 -11.27
C LYS A 8 6.87 12.02 -10.24
N THR A 9 7.69 12.73 -9.48
CA THR A 9 8.59 12.15 -8.49
C THR A 9 7.83 11.43 -7.37
N ALA A 10 6.66 11.95 -6.98
CA ALA A 10 5.81 11.30 -5.97
C ALA A 10 5.31 9.92 -6.41
N PHE A 11 4.93 9.77 -7.70
CA PHE A 11 4.49 8.49 -8.23
C PHE A 11 5.66 7.51 -8.40
N VAL A 12 6.81 7.99 -8.85
CA VAL A 12 8.04 7.18 -8.92
C VAL A 12 8.46 6.70 -7.54
N CYS A 13 8.42 7.58 -6.53
CA CYS A 13 8.73 7.24 -5.15
C CYS A 13 7.75 6.22 -4.59
N LEU A 14 6.44 6.34 -4.91
CA LEU A 14 5.44 5.35 -4.54
C LEU A 14 5.75 3.98 -5.11
N VAL A 15 6.00 3.89 -6.44
CA VAL A 15 6.32 2.63 -7.11
C VAL A 15 7.61 2.02 -6.54
N ALA A 16 8.64 2.86 -6.33
CA ALA A 16 9.90 2.42 -5.73
C ALA A 16 9.70 1.90 -4.29
N ALA A 17 8.90 2.58 -3.48
CA ALA A 17 8.55 2.15 -2.13
C ALA A 17 7.76 0.84 -2.14
N THR A 18 6.78 0.68 -3.05
CA THR A 18 6.05 -0.58 -3.22
C THR A 18 6.99 -1.74 -3.58
N CYS A 19 7.90 -1.55 -4.54
CA CYS A 19 8.90 -2.56 -4.88
C CYS A 19 9.82 -2.89 -3.69
N LEU A 20 10.28 -1.88 -2.95
CA LEU A 20 11.12 -2.09 -1.75
C LEU A 20 10.38 -2.86 -0.66
N ILE A 21 9.10 -2.57 -0.43
CA ILE A 21 8.27 -3.29 0.54
C ILE A 21 8.07 -4.74 0.11
N LEU A 22 7.80 -5.01 -1.18
CA LEU A 22 7.62 -6.37 -1.71
C LEU A 22 8.93 -7.17 -1.79
N LEU A 23 10.09 -6.50 -1.85
CA LEU A 23 11.39 -7.16 -1.75
C LEU A 23 11.59 -7.82 -0.38
N VAL A 24 10.95 -7.33 0.68
CA VAL A 24 11.05 -7.90 2.03
C VAL A 24 10.50 -9.34 2.08
N PRO A 25 9.22 -9.62 1.72
CA PRO A 25 8.71 -10.99 1.69
C PRO A 25 9.42 -11.85 0.64
N LEU A 26 9.83 -11.28 -0.50
CA LEU A 26 10.59 -12.02 -1.51
C LEU A 26 11.94 -12.51 -0.97
N ALA A 27 12.67 -11.64 -0.26
CA ALA A 27 13.90 -12.01 0.42
C ALA A 27 13.63 -13.00 1.55
N ALA A 28 12.59 -12.76 2.36
CA ALA A 28 12.24 -13.64 3.48
C ALA A 28 11.97 -15.09 3.05
N MET A 29 11.34 -15.30 1.88
CA MET A 29 11.16 -16.63 1.28
C MET A 29 12.45 -17.36 0.93
N GLN A 30 13.52 -16.60 0.63
CA GLN A 30 14.80 -17.21 0.31
C GLN A 30 15.51 -17.72 1.58
N PHE A 31 15.19 -17.13 2.73
CA PHE A 31 15.82 -17.46 4.02
C PHE A 31 14.98 -18.39 4.90
N SER A 32 13.65 -18.38 4.77
CA SER A 32 12.74 -19.17 5.60
C SER A 32 11.57 -19.73 4.81
N SER A 33 11.22 -20.99 5.09
CA SER A 33 10.01 -21.65 4.59
C SER A 33 8.73 -21.22 5.33
N GLU A 34 8.83 -20.38 6.36
CA GLU A 34 7.68 -19.88 7.12
C GLU A 34 6.90 -18.80 6.38
N VAL A 35 7.58 -18.00 5.54
CA VAL A 35 6.94 -16.97 4.71
C VAL A 35 6.60 -17.58 3.35
N ARG A 36 5.32 -17.87 3.12
CA ARG A 36 4.83 -18.51 1.88
C ARG A 36 3.77 -17.68 1.17
N TRP A 37 4.16 -16.53 0.64
CA TRP A 37 3.34 -15.80 -0.33
C TRP A 37 3.37 -16.48 -1.69
N THR A 38 2.23 -16.51 -2.36
CA THR A 38 2.10 -16.92 -3.76
C THR A 38 2.35 -15.72 -4.68
N PHE A 39 2.52 -15.98 -5.97
CA PHE A 39 2.57 -14.90 -6.98
C PHE A 39 1.35 -13.98 -6.90
N PHE A 40 0.16 -14.52 -6.58
CA PHE A 40 -1.06 -13.74 -6.43
C PHE A 40 -0.98 -12.77 -5.24
N ASP A 41 -0.40 -13.17 -4.11
CA ASP A 41 -0.24 -12.29 -2.95
C ASP A 41 0.65 -11.08 -3.26
N PHE A 42 1.74 -11.27 -4.01
CA PHE A 42 2.58 -10.16 -4.47
C PHE A 42 1.81 -9.22 -5.39
N MET A 43 0.98 -9.76 -6.30
CA MET A 43 0.18 -8.95 -7.21
C MET A 43 -0.91 -8.18 -6.47
N VAL A 44 -1.61 -8.82 -5.54
CA VAL A 44 -2.66 -8.22 -4.71
C VAL A 44 -2.08 -7.14 -3.81
N MET A 45 -1.01 -7.42 -3.07
CA MET A 45 -0.34 -6.44 -2.21
C MET A 45 0.23 -5.27 -3.01
N GLY A 46 0.83 -5.54 -4.18
CA GLY A 46 1.32 -4.52 -5.08
C GLY A 46 0.20 -3.59 -5.59
N ALA A 47 -0.93 -4.17 -6.03
CA ALA A 47 -2.10 -3.41 -6.46
C ALA A 47 -2.72 -2.61 -5.30
N LEU A 48 -2.75 -3.17 -4.08
CA LEU A 48 -3.27 -2.51 -2.88
C LEU A 48 -2.43 -1.28 -2.51
N LEU A 49 -1.10 -1.42 -2.48
CA LEU A 49 -0.16 -0.32 -2.18
C LEU A 49 -0.22 0.78 -3.24
N LEU A 50 -0.25 0.41 -4.53
CA LEU A 50 -0.31 1.37 -5.62
C LEU A 50 -1.65 2.13 -5.65
N SER A 51 -2.77 1.43 -5.41
CA SER A 51 -4.09 2.05 -5.39
C SER A 51 -4.24 3.02 -4.20
N ALA A 52 -3.89 2.60 -2.99
CA ALA A 52 -3.93 3.46 -1.80
C ALA A 52 -3.00 4.66 -1.93
N GLY A 53 -1.77 4.44 -2.39
CA GLY A 53 -0.79 5.52 -2.60
C GLY A 53 -1.21 6.50 -3.69
N SER A 54 -1.76 6.01 -4.81
CA SER A 54 -2.28 6.85 -5.89
C SER A 54 -3.45 7.70 -5.40
N LEU A 55 -4.38 7.13 -4.63
CA LEU A 55 -5.48 7.86 -4.00
C LEU A 55 -4.94 8.98 -3.10
N LEU A 56 -3.98 8.71 -2.23
CA LEU A 56 -3.37 9.74 -1.38
C LEU A 56 -2.72 10.87 -2.18
N ILE A 57 -2.00 10.56 -3.26
CA ILE A 57 -1.39 11.56 -4.16
C ILE A 57 -2.48 12.41 -4.84
N LEU A 58 -3.57 11.80 -5.30
CA LEU A 58 -4.69 12.50 -5.94
C LEU A 58 -5.43 13.40 -4.94
N LEU A 59 -5.69 12.91 -3.73
CA LEU A 59 -6.34 13.65 -2.65
C LEU A 59 -5.48 14.84 -2.21
N SER A 60 -4.16 14.66 -2.12
CA SER A 60 -3.20 15.72 -1.80
C SER A 60 -3.24 16.85 -2.83
N ARG A 61 -3.58 16.54 -4.09
CA ARG A 61 -3.69 17.54 -5.16
C ARG A 61 -5.05 18.23 -5.23
N LYS A 62 -6.12 17.54 -4.85
CA LYS A 62 -7.50 18.04 -5.03
C LYS A 62 -8.08 18.73 -3.80
N ILE A 63 -7.55 18.42 -2.61
CA ILE A 63 -8.16 18.85 -1.34
C ILE A 63 -7.23 19.81 -0.60
N SER A 64 -7.84 20.81 0.05
CA SER A 64 -7.13 21.76 0.90
C SER A 64 -6.41 21.05 2.05
N SER A 65 -5.21 21.53 2.41
CA SER A 65 -4.34 20.95 3.44
C SER A 65 -5.02 20.77 4.80
N ARG A 66 -6.13 21.47 5.08
CA ARG A 66 -6.89 21.36 6.33
C ARG A 66 -7.68 20.05 6.46
N HIS A 67 -8.21 19.51 5.35
CA HIS A 67 -9.02 18.28 5.35
C HIS A 67 -8.25 17.06 4.83
N PHE A 68 -7.10 17.28 4.20
CA PHE A 68 -6.22 16.22 3.73
C PHE A 68 -5.83 15.18 4.79
N PRO A 69 -5.37 15.53 6.01
CA PRO A 69 -4.94 14.53 7.00
C PRO A 69 -6.09 13.61 7.43
N PHE A 70 -7.32 14.14 7.54
CA PHE A 70 -8.49 13.34 7.88
C PHE A 70 -8.79 12.29 6.80
N LEU A 71 -8.81 12.70 5.53
CA LEU A 71 -9.02 11.76 4.43
C LEU A 71 -7.89 10.76 4.27
N ALA A 72 -6.64 11.17 4.52
CA ALA A 72 -5.51 10.26 4.49
C ALA A 72 -5.64 9.16 5.55
N THR A 73 -6.09 9.51 6.76
CA THR A 73 -6.40 8.53 7.82
C THR A 73 -7.50 7.57 7.40
N VAL A 74 -8.58 8.05 6.77
CA VAL A 74 -9.67 7.19 6.29
C VAL A 74 -9.16 6.20 5.23
N VAL A 75 -8.35 6.67 4.27
CA VAL A 75 -7.75 5.80 3.25
C VAL A 75 -6.81 4.77 3.89
N LEU A 76 -6.01 5.18 4.88
CA LEU A 76 -5.10 4.28 5.60
C LEU A 76 -5.85 3.20 6.37
N ILE A 77 -6.93 3.57 7.07
CA ILE A 77 -7.79 2.61 7.77
C ILE A 77 -8.43 1.63 6.78
N GLY A 78 -8.95 2.13 5.66
CA GLY A 78 -9.50 1.27 4.60
C GLY A 78 -8.46 0.31 4.02
N PHE A 79 -7.24 0.80 3.77
CA PHE A 79 -6.12 -0.02 3.32
C PHE A 79 -5.79 -1.14 4.32
N LEU A 80 -5.64 -0.81 5.60
CA LEU A 80 -5.36 -1.79 6.65
C LEU A 80 -6.49 -2.79 6.82
N TYR A 81 -7.73 -2.34 6.70
CA TYR A 81 -8.90 -3.21 6.76
C TYR A 81 -8.88 -4.25 5.63
N VAL A 82 -8.72 -3.80 4.37
CA VAL A 82 -8.67 -4.70 3.22
C VAL A 82 -7.49 -5.65 3.32
N TRP A 83 -6.32 -5.18 3.77
CA TRP A 83 -5.16 -6.05 3.95
C TRP A 83 -5.40 -7.10 5.03
N ALA A 84 -5.95 -6.72 6.18
CA ALA A 84 -6.25 -7.62 7.27
C ALA A 84 -7.32 -8.66 6.88
N GLU A 85 -8.29 -8.26 6.07
CA GLU A 85 -9.32 -9.14 5.54
C GLU A 85 -8.70 -10.16 4.57
N LEU A 86 -7.88 -9.72 3.61
CA LEU A 86 -7.21 -10.60 2.65
C LEU A 86 -6.16 -11.53 3.28
N SER A 87 -5.51 -11.08 4.36
CA SER A 87 -4.42 -11.83 5.01
C SER A 87 -4.90 -12.73 6.14
N VAL A 88 -5.89 -12.30 6.92
CA VAL A 88 -6.32 -13.00 8.16
C VAL A 88 -7.79 -13.42 8.07
N GLY A 89 -8.59 -12.84 7.16
CA GLY A 89 -9.98 -13.25 6.96
C GLY A 89 -10.89 -12.96 8.15
N ILE A 90 -10.68 -11.83 8.84
CA ILE A 90 -11.25 -11.56 10.19
C ILE A 90 -12.79 -11.58 10.22
N PHE A 91 -13.45 -11.13 9.16
CA PHE A 91 -14.91 -10.93 9.15
C PHE A 91 -15.66 -11.92 8.24
N PHE A 92 -15.15 -12.12 7.02
CA PHE A 92 -15.81 -12.94 6.01
C PHE A 92 -15.04 -14.21 5.66
N SER A 93 -13.87 -14.44 6.26
CA SER A 93 -12.94 -15.51 5.90
C SER A 93 -12.63 -15.58 4.39
N PHE A 94 -12.43 -14.44 3.70
CA PHE A 94 -11.81 -14.48 2.37
C PHE A 94 -10.30 -14.80 2.44
N GLY A 95 -9.66 -14.53 3.58
CA GLY A 95 -8.25 -14.84 3.81
C GLY A 95 -7.97 -16.34 3.67
N ASN A 96 -6.89 -16.64 2.94
CA ASN A 96 -6.47 -17.99 2.55
C ASN A 96 -5.53 -18.66 3.56
#